data_AF-A0A369M588-F1
#
_entry.id   AF-A0A369M588-F1
#
_cell.length_a   1.000
_cell.length_b   1.000
_cell.length_c   1.000
_cell.angle_alpha   90.00
_cell.angle_beta   90.00
_cell.angle_gamma   90.00
#
_symmetry.space_group_name_H-M   'P 1'
#
loop_
_entity.id
_entity.type
_entity.pdbx_description
1 polymer ?
#
loop_
_entity_poly.entity_id
_entity_poly.type
_entity_poly.pdbx_seq_one_letter_code
_entity_poly.pdbx_strand_id
1 'polypeptide(L)'
;MKIAISSCLLGEPCRYDGRSCPSEAARLLQGLDGVELVPVCPEVLGGLPVPRPPSEVDAAERVLRVTSAEGTDVTAAFMVGAQAALKAVGEGGCKLAVLKAKSPSCGCGLVYDGTFSGVLVPGYGATARLLRTEGVRVIDEEQLAAVLAASAVRRPGALPALFAETSAACPVLQTERLVLRAIEPEDAEDVFAYCSDPDVGADAGWPVHRTLDDSRAFIEAVACEPHVFGVFEKLSATGTDGTAGSDGAASELRTGPCIGSVGLIPDPQRRNVDALMLGYSLAKPAWGRGYMTEASREVIRYGFEELALGLISCTHYLFNDRSRRVIEKCGFEREGVIHAAEPAPDGTMQDLATYYLTRASWEAASHESARNGANPKLRQSTQEVRAE
;
A
#
# COMPACT_ATOMS: atom_id res chain seq x y z
N MET A 1 -12.62 -2.71 -7.13
CA MET A 1 -11.56 -3.46 -6.43
C MET A 1 -12.08 -4.84 -6.09
N LYS A 2 -11.27 -5.89 -6.28
CA LYS A 2 -11.60 -7.26 -5.88
C LYS A 2 -10.89 -7.65 -4.59
N ILE A 3 -11.63 -8.20 -3.63
CA ILE A 3 -11.12 -8.64 -2.32
C ILE A 3 -11.44 -10.11 -2.13
N ALA A 4 -10.43 -10.92 -1.82
CA ALA A 4 -10.66 -12.29 -1.44
C ALA A 4 -11.23 -12.35 -0.03
N ILE A 5 -12.24 -13.18 0.22
CA ILE A 5 -12.84 -13.28 1.55
C ILE A 5 -13.19 -14.72 1.90
N SER A 6 -12.96 -15.11 3.15
CA SER A 6 -13.38 -16.44 3.61
C SER A 6 -14.89 -16.60 3.43
N SER A 7 -15.31 -17.59 2.63
CA SER A 7 -16.71 -17.94 2.35
C SER A 7 -17.60 -17.99 3.59
N CYS A 8 -17.09 -18.54 4.70
CA CYS A 8 -17.85 -18.65 5.94
C CYS A 8 -18.23 -17.29 6.55
N LEU A 9 -17.46 -16.23 6.29
CA LEU A 9 -17.75 -14.86 6.72
C LEU A 9 -18.93 -14.25 5.96
N LEU A 10 -19.21 -14.75 4.75
CA LEU A 10 -20.38 -14.36 3.94
C LEU A 10 -21.62 -15.21 4.23
N GLY A 11 -21.55 -16.13 5.19
CA GLY A 11 -22.67 -16.97 5.57
C GLY A 11 -22.70 -18.34 4.87
N GLU A 12 -21.72 -18.68 4.04
CA GLU A 12 -21.65 -20.02 3.44
C GLU A 12 -21.31 -21.09 4.48
N PRO A 13 -22.06 -22.19 4.57
CA PRO A 13 -21.84 -23.24 5.56
C PRO A 13 -20.69 -24.16 5.14
N CYS A 14 -19.45 -23.67 5.17
CA CYS A 14 -18.25 -24.39 4.71
C CYS A 14 -17.25 -24.76 5.83
N ARG A 15 -17.56 -24.42 7.09
CA ARG A 15 -16.71 -24.74 8.24
C ARG A 15 -16.68 -26.23 8.53
N TYR A 16 -15.72 -26.64 9.36
CA TYR A 16 -15.58 -28.03 9.78
C TYR A 16 -16.84 -28.57 10.47
N ASP A 17 -17.56 -27.73 11.21
CA ASP A 17 -18.81 -28.08 11.91
C ASP A 17 -20.07 -28.01 11.02
N GLY A 18 -19.90 -27.79 9.70
CA GLY A 18 -21.01 -27.64 8.76
C GLY A 18 -21.79 -26.33 8.89
N ARG A 19 -21.29 -25.37 9.69
CA ARG A 19 -21.93 -24.07 9.88
C ARG A 19 -21.16 -22.98 9.13
N SER A 20 -21.72 -21.77 9.15
CA SER A 20 -21.05 -20.55 8.71
C SER A 20 -20.56 -19.72 9.90
N CYS A 21 -19.89 -18.61 9.63
CA CYS A 21 -19.47 -17.64 10.64
C CYS A 21 -19.70 -16.23 10.10
N PRO A 22 -20.96 -15.84 9.84
CA PRO A 22 -21.24 -14.56 9.21
C PRO A 22 -20.64 -13.42 10.04
N SER A 23 -19.97 -12.49 9.36
CA SER A 23 -19.36 -11.32 9.97
C SER A 23 -20.08 -10.06 9.52
N GLU A 24 -20.44 -9.20 10.47
CA GLU A 24 -21.04 -7.90 10.16
C GLU A 24 -20.06 -7.03 9.37
N ALA A 25 -18.76 -7.12 9.66
CA ALA A 25 -17.74 -6.42 8.90
C ALA A 25 -17.67 -6.89 7.44
N ALA A 26 -17.83 -8.20 7.20
CA ALA A 26 -17.90 -8.76 5.85
C ALA A 26 -19.17 -8.30 5.10
N ARG A 27 -20.31 -8.23 5.79
CA ARG A 27 -21.56 -7.70 5.24
C ARG A 27 -21.42 -6.21 4.87
N LEU A 28 -20.85 -5.40 5.76
CA LEU A 28 -20.59 -3.99 5.50
C LEU A 28 -19.66 -3.82 4.29
N LEU A 29 -18.59 -4.61 4.22
CA LEU A 29 -17.66 -4.61 3.10
C LEU A 29 -18.35 -4.96 1.77
N GLN A 30 -19.25 -5.94 1.76
CA GLN A 30 -20.03 -6.32 0.58
C GLN A 30 -20.95 -5.19 0.10
N GLY A 31 -21.38 -4.29 1.00
CA GLY A 31 -22.23 -3.16 0.68
C GLY A 31 -21.50 -1.90 0.22
N LEU A 32 -20.16 -1.91 0.15
CA LEU A 32 -19.40 -0.74 -0.31
C LEU A 32 -19.37 -0.67 -1.84
N ASP A 33 -19.64 0.52 -2.37
CA ASP A 33 -19.57 0.77 -3.82
C ASP A 33 -18.17 0.51 -4.36
N GLY A 34 -18.10 -0.18 -5.50
CA GLY A 34 -16.84 -0.50 -6.18
C GLY A 34 -16.04 -1.64 -5.54
N VAL A 35 -16.57 -2.34 -4.53
CA VAL A 35 -15.98 -3.58 -3.98
C VAL A 35 -16.67 -4.80 -4.55
N GLU A 36 -15.89 -5.74 -5.06
CA GLU A 36 -16.33 -7.06 -5.47
C GLU A 36 -15.63 -8.11 -4.60
N LEU A 37 -16.39 -9.02 -4.01
CA LEU A 37 -15.85 -10.05 -3.12
C LEU A 37 -15.65 -11.36 -3.88
N VAL A 38 -14.45 -11.94 -3.75
CA VAL A 38 -14.10 -13.26 -4.28
C VAL A 38 -14.14 -14.26 -3.12
N PRO A 39 -15.24 -15.01 -2.95
CA PRO A 39 -15.38 -15.97 -1.86
C PRO A 39 -14.39 -17.13 -2.03
N VAL A 40 -13.67 -17.47 -0.96
CA VAL A 40 -12.73 -18.60 -0.93
C VAL A 40 -12.91 -19.42 0.35
N CYS A 41 -13.03 -20.73 0.20
CA CYS A 41 -12.86 -21.67 1.31
C CYS A 41 -11.74 -22.64 0.96
N PRO A 42 -10.51 -22.39 1.46
CA PRO A 42 -9.37 -23.21 1.09
C PRO A 42 -9.57 -24.69 1.44
N GLU A 43 -10.22 -25.00 2.56
CA GLU A 43 -10.48 -26.38 2.96
C GLU A 43 -11.39 -27.12 1.97
N VAL A 44 -12.48 -26.49 1.50
CA VAL A 44 -13.39 -27.07 0.51
C VAL A 44 -12.72 -27.16 -0.87
N LEU A 45 -11.98 -26.11 -1.26
CA LEU A 45 -11.17 -26.12 -2.50
C LEU A 45 -10.10 -27.21 -2.47
N GLY A 46 -9.60 -27.55 -1.28
CA GLY A 46 -8.68 -28.67 -1.04
C GLY A 46 -9.34 -30.05 -1.05
N GLY A 47 -10.66 -30.12 -1.31
CA GLY A 47 -11.42 -31.35 -1.40
C GLY A 47 -11.88 -31.91 -0.04
N LEU A 48 -11.75 -31.15 1.06
CA LEU A 48 -12.23 -31.61 2.36
C LEU A 48 -13.76 -31.55 2.44
N PRO A 49 -14.42 -32.54 3.07
CA PRO A 49 -15.86 -32.55 3.20
C PRO A 49 -16.38 -31.49 4.17
N VAL A 50 -17.69 -31.28 4.12
CA VAL A 50 -18.43 -30.44 5.06
C VAL A 50 -19.64 -31.23 5.58
N PRO A 51 -19.73 -31.56 6.88
CA PRO A 51 -18.73 -31.31 7.93
C PRO A 51 -17.47 -32.20 7.80
N ARG A 52 -16.43 -31.88 8.57
CA ARG A 52 -15.17 -32.61 8.70
C ARG A 52 -14.64 -32.53 10.15
N PRO A 53 -13.76 -33.44 10.60
CA PRO A 53 -13.11 -33.31 11.89
C PRO A 53 -12.34 -31.97 12.00
N PRO A 54 -12.33 -31.31 13.18
CA PRO A 54 -11.53 -30.11 13.37
C PRO A 54 -10.05 -30.43 13.14
N SER A 55 -9.31 -29.45 12.66
CA SER A 55 -7.87 -29.57 12.40
C SER A 55 -7.14 -28.36 12.93
N GLU A 56 -5.89 -28.55 13.36
CA GLU A 56 -5.03 -27.49 13.86
C GLU A 56 -3.67 -27.56 13.18
N VAL A 57 -3.05 -26.39 12.99
CA VAL A 57 -1.67 -26.29 12.50
C VAL A 57 -0.76 -26.57 13.68
N ASP A 58 0.26 -27.39 13.48
CA ASP A 58 1.34 -27.51 14.45
C ASP A 58 2.19 -26.23 14.38
N ALA A 59 1.92 -25.29 15.28
CA ALA A 59 2.57 -24.00 15.30
C ALA A 59 4.03 -24.06 15.77
N ALA A 60 4.45 -25.17 16.42
CA ALA A 60 5.84 -25.38 16.84
C ALA A 60 6.73 -25.82 15.67
N GLU A 61 6.14 -26.36 14.61
CA GLU A 61 6.86 -26.87 13.44
C GLU A 61 7.19 -25.74 12.44
N ARG A 62 8.45 -25.71 11.97
CA ARG A 62 8.88 -24.76 10.92
C ARG A 62 8.24 -25.07 9.57
N VAL A 63 8.07 -26.37 9.31
CA VAL A 63 7.38 -26.91 8.14
C VAL A 63 5.90 -27.01 8.49
N LEU A 64 5.03 -26.50 7.61
CA LEU A 64 3.60 -26.54 7.86
C LEU A 64 3.15 -28.01 8.02
N ARG A 65 2.55 -28.31 9.16
CA ARG A 65 1.87 -29.57 9.42
C ARG A 65 0.48 -29.29 9.96
N VAL A 66 -0.52 -29.99 9.43
CA VAL A 66 -1.92 -29.87 9.87
C VAL A 66 -2.45 -31.23 10.23
N THR A 67 -2.90 -31.37 11.47
CA THR A 67 -3.41 -32.64 12.01
C THR A 67 -4.89 -32.48 12.34
N SER A 68 -5.70 -33.51 12.08
CA SER A 68 -7.08 -33.57 12.54
C SER A 68 -7.17 -33.98 14.01
N ALA A 69 -8.29 -33.69 14.69
CA ALA A 69 -8.52 -34.15 16.07
C ALA A 69 -8.54 -35.69 16.20
N GLU A 70 -8.64 -36.41 15.09
CA GLU A 70 -8.55 -37.87 15.03
C GLU A 70 -7.09 -38.35 14.88
N GLY A 71 -6.11 -37.45 14.89
CA GLY A 71 -4.69 -37.76 14.76
C GLY A 71 -4.24 -38.02 13.31
N THR A 72 -5.08 -37.73 12.31
CA THR A 72 -4.73 -37.91 10.90
C THR A 72 -4.00 -36.70 10.35
N ASP A 73 -2.88 -36.90 9.67
CA ASP A 73 -2.18 -35.84 8.95
C ASP A 73 -2.97 -35.46 7.69
N VAL A 74 -3.48 -34.23 7.66
CA VAL A 74 -4.31 -33.69 6.57
C VAL A 74 -3.60 -32.57 5.81
N THR A 75 -2.30 -32.40 6.03
CA THR A 75 -1.48 -31.31 5.47
C THR A 75 -1.63 -31.19 3.95
N ALA A 76 -1.64 -32.31 3.23
CA ALA A 76 -1.75 -32.32 1.77
C ALA A 76 -3.02 -31.63 1.26
N ALA A 77 -4.17 -31.90 1.88
CA ALA A 77 -5.44 -31.27 1.50
C ALA A 77 -5.43 -29.76 1.75
N PHE A 78 -4.85 -29.33 2.87
CA PHE A 78 -4.68 -27.92 3.20
C PHE A 78 -3.76 -27.18 2.23
N MET A 79 -2.69 -27.84 1.77
CA MET A 79 -1.77 -27.27 0.75
C MET A 79 -2.43 -27.17 -0.63
N VAL A 80 -3.17 -28.20 -1.06
CA VAL A 80 -3.96 -28.14 -2.30
C VAL A 80 -4.99 -27.00 -2.22
N GLY A 81 -5.67 -26.90 -1.08
CA GLY A 81 -6.62 -25.84 -0.80
C GLY A 81 -6.02 -24.44 -0.83
N ALA A 82 -4.84 -24.27 -0.22
CA ALA A 82 -4.09 -23.02 -0.24
C ALA A 82 -3.69 -22.61 -1.67
N GLN A 83 -3.19 -23.55 -2.47
CA GLN A 83 -2.81 -23.28 -3.86
C GLN A 83 -4.03 -22.92 -4.74
N ALA A 84 -5.15 -23.62 -4.55
CA ALA A 84 -6.40 -23.32 -5.24
C ALA A 84 -6.95 -21.94 -4.83
N ALA A 85 -6.88 -21.59 -3.55
CA ALA A 85 -7.24 -20.26 -3.08
C ALA A 85 -6.32 -19.18 -3.67
N LEU A 86 -4.99 -19.38 -3.68
CA LEU A 86 -4.03 -18.46 -4.32
C LEU A 86 -4.36 -18.26 -5.81
N LYS A 87 -4.69 -19.34 -6.52
CA LYS A 87 -5.12 -19.25 -7.92
C LYS A 87 -6.37 -18.39 -8.08
N ALA A 88 -7.42 -18.64 -7.28
CA ALA A 88 -8.64 -17.84 -7.31
C ALA A 88 -8.39 -16.36 -6.97
N VAL A 89 -7.51 -16.10 -5.99
CA VAL A 89 -7.04 -14.76 -5.62
C VAL A 89 -6.32 -14.07 -6.77
N GLY A 90 -5.41 -14.76 -7.44
CA GLY A 90 -4.64 -14.25 -8.58
C GLY A 90 -5.50 -13.99 -9.82
N GLU A 91 -6.38 -14.93 -10.19
CA GLU A 91 -7.34 -14.77 -11.30
C GLU A 91 -8.34 -13.64 -11.02
N GLY A 92 -8.71 -13.46 -9.75
CA GLY A 92 -9.50 -12.32 -9.29
C GLY A 92 -8.71 -11.02 -9.22
N GLY A 93 -7.39 -11.00 -9.41
CA GLY A 93 -6.56 -9.81 -9.22
C GLY A 93 -6.66 -9.22 -7.81
N CYS A 94 -6.96 -10.05 -6.80
CA CYS A 94 -7.12 -9.58 -5.43
C CYS A 94 -5.74 -9.33 -4.81
N LYS A 95 -5.55 -8.13 -4.24
CA LYS A 95 -4.34 -7.77 -3.48
C LYS A 95 -4.54 -7.77 -1.96
N LEU A 96 -5.79 -7.97 -1.53
CA LEU A 96 -6.20 -8.10 -0.14
C LEU A 96 -7.05 -9.37 0.03
N ALA A 97 -6.80 -10.09 1.12
CA ALA A 97 -7.60 -11.21 1.57
C ALA A 97 -8.08 -11.00 3.02
N VAL A 98 -9.40 -11.07 3.24
CA VAL A 98 -10.04 -11.06 4.55
C VAL A 98 -10.33 -12.51 4.95
N LEU A 99 -9.56 -13.04 5.88
CA LEU A 99 -9.58 -14.45 6.22
C LEU A 99 -10.14 -14.69 7.63
N LYS A 100 -10.85 -15.81 7.81
CA LYS A 100 -11.41 -16.18 9.11
C LYS A 100 -10.30 -16.39 10.15
N ALA A 101 -10.34 -15.62 11.24
CA ALA A 101 -9.40 -15.71 12.35
C ALA A 101 -9.34 -17.13 12.96
N LYS A 102 -8.14 -17.51 13.43
CA LYS A 102 -7.85 -18.75 14.18
C LYS A 102 -7.99 -20.06 13.39
N SER A 103 -8.39 -20.01 12.11
CA SER A 103 -8.53 -21.21 11.28
C SER A 103 -7.17 -21.82 10.91
N PRO A 104 -7.05 -23.15 10.79
CA PRO A 104 -5.84 -23.80 10.29
C PRO A 104 -5.46 -23.41 8.84
N SER A 105 -6.43 -22.99 8.00
CA SER A 105 -6.14 -22.43 6.67
C SER A 105 -6.00 -20.91 6.70
N CYS A 106 -6.93 -20.25 7.39
CA CYS A 106 -7.21 -18.83 7.24
C CYS A 106 -6.68 -17.95 8.39
N GLY A 107 -6.22 -18.54 9.49
CA GLY A 107 -5.75 -17.80 10.66
C GLY A 107 -4.65 -16.81 10.30
N CYS A 108 -4.84 -15.55 10.68
CA CYS A 108 -3.91 -14.45 10.45
C CYS A 108 -3.35 -13.98 11.79
N GLY A 109 -2.05 -14.12 12.01
CA GLY A 109 -1.37 -13.67 13.25
C GLY A 109 -1.58 -14.56 14.48
N LEU A 110 -2.72 -15.25 14.61
CA LEU A 110 -3.01 -16.23 15.66
C LEU A 110 -3.65 -17.51 15.10
N VAL A 111 -3.17 -18.66 15.59
CA VAL A 111 -3.71 -20.01 15.32
C VAL A 111 -3.76 -20.81 16.61
N TYR A 112 -4.50 -21.92 16.65
CA TYR A 112 -4.44 -22.84 17.78
C TYR A 112 -3.09 -23.57 17.82
N ASP A 113 -2.69 -24.01 19.01
CA ASP A 113 -1.35 -24.57 19.28
C ASP A 113 -1.12 -25.99 18.76
N GLY A 114 -2.12 -26.65 18.17
CA GLY A 114 -2.02 -28.00 17.63
C GLY A 114 -2.36 -29.11 18.63
N THR A 115 -2.63 -28.74 19.90
CA THR A 115 -2.94 -29.70 20.97
C THR A 115 -4.44 -29.91 21.15
N PHE A 116 -5.28 -29.17 20.42
CA PHE A 116 -6.74 -29.14 20.62
C PHE A 116 -7.17 -28.70 22.03
N SER A 117 -6.29 -28.02 22.78
CA SER A 117 -6.58 -27.47 24.10
C SER A 117 -7.35 -26.14 24.06
N GLY A 118 -7.48 -25.54 22.87
CA GLY A 118 -8.06 -24.20 22.67
C GLY A 118 -7.09 -23.05 22.96
N VAL A 119 -5.82 -23.33 23.25
CA VAL A 119 -4.78 -22.32 23.42
C VAL A 119 -4.39 -21.73 22.06
N LEU A 120 -4.29 -20.40 22.00
CA LEU A 120 -3.87 -19.67 20.81
C LEU A 120 -2.39 -19.26 20.93
N VAL A 121 -1.68 -19.35 19.82
CA VAL A 121 -0.28 -18.96 19.68
C VAL A 121 -0.07 -18.10 18.44
N PRO A 122 0.97 -17.26 18.41
CA PRO A 122 1.33 -16.50 17.21
C PRO A 122 1.61 -17.43 16.03
N GLY A 123 0.93 -17.21 14.91
CA GLY A 123 1.10 -18.05 13.72
C GLY A 123 0.14 -17.72 12.59
N TYR A 124 0.30 -18.40 11.46
CA TYR A 124 -0.53 -18.23 10.27
C TYR A 124 -1.01 -19.59 9.79
N GLY A 125 -2.27 -19.65 9.35
CA GLY A 125 -2.81 -20.81 8.66
C GLY A 125 -2.15 -21.05 7.31
N ALA A 126 -2.37 -22.24 6.76
CA ALA A 126 -1.75 -22.71 5.51
C ALA A 126 -1.90 -21.70 4.35
N THR A 127 -3.13 -21.25 4.11
CA THR A 127 -3.47 -20.30 3.03
C THR A 127 -3.01 -18.90 3.35
N ALA A 128 -3.23 -18.44 4.60
CA ALA A 128 -2.79 -17.12 5.02
C ALA A 128 -1.26 -16.96 4.85
N ARG A 129 -0.48 -17.99 5.17
CA ARG A 129 0.96 -18.02 4.98
C ARG A 129 1.34 -17.93 3.49
N LEU A 130 0.71 -18.72 2.64
CA LEU A 130 0.99 -18.73 1.19
C LEU A 130 0.66 -17.38 0.53
N LEU A 131 -0.54 -16.86 0.77
CA LEU A 131 -0.98 -15.57 0.21
C LEU A 131 -0.01 -14.44 0.58
N ARG A 132 0.46 -14.39 1.83
CA ARG A 132 1.44 -13.38 2.27
C ARG A 132 2.77 -13.49 1.56
N THR A 133 3.27 -14.72 1.34
CA THR A 133 4.53 -14.93 0.60
C THR A 133 4.42 -14.43 -0.85
N GLU A 134 3.23 -14.53 -1.44
CA GLU A 134 2.93 -14.08 -2.80
C GLU A 134 2.50 -12.59 -2.88
N GLY A 135 2.76 -11.81 -1.83
CA GLY A 135 2.50 -10.37 -1.82
C GLY A 135 1.04 -9.97 -1.67
N VAL A 136 0.14 -10.90 -1.29
CA VAL A 136 -1.26 -10.57 -0.97
C VAL A 136 -1.33 -10.17 0.50
N ARG A 137 -1.87 -8.97 0.78
CA ARG A 137 -2.11 -8.53 2.16
C ARG A 137 -3.20 -9.40 2.77
N VAL A 138 -2.96 -9.94 3.96
CA VAL A 138 -3.93 -10.76 4.70
C VAL A 138 -4.31 -10.06 5.98
N ILE A 139 -5.61 -9.92 6.22
CA ILE A 139 -6.18 -9.47 7.49
C ILE A 139 -7.29 -10.42 7.93
N ASP A 140 -7.70 -10.35 9.19
CA ASP A 140 -8.87 -11.09 9.69
C ASP A 140 -10.13 -10.22 9.83
N GLU A 141 -11.24 -10.85 10.22
CA GLU A 141 -12.52 -10.15 10.41
C GLU A 141 -12.53 -9.15 11.57
N GLU A 142 -11.67 -9.31 12.58
CA GLU A 142 -11.57 -8.38 13.72
C GLU A 142 -10.81 -7.11 13.29
N GLN A 143 -9.72 -7.29 12.55
CA GLN A 143 -8.97 -6.21 11.92
C GLN A 143 -9.85 -5.46 10.90
N LEU A 144 -10.61 -6.17 10.07
CA LEU A 144 -11.56 -5.54 9.14
C LEU A 144 -12.60 -4.70 9.89
N ALA A 145 -13.17 -5.22 10.98
CA ALA A 145 -14.14 -4.48 11.79
C ALA A 145 -13.54 -3.19 12.35
N ALA A 146 -12.31 -3.26 12.88
CA ALA A 146 -11.60 -2.09 13.39
C ALA A 146 -11.34 -1.04 12.30
N VAL A 147 -10.90 -1.49 11.12
CA VAL A 147 -10.68 -0.64 9.93
C VAL A 147 -11.96 0.06 9.51
N LEU A 148 -13.06 -0.68 9.36
CA LEU A 148 -14.35 -0.14 8.95
C LEU A 148 -14.92 0.83 9.98
N ALA A 149 -14.82 0.51 11.28
CA ALA A 149 -15.27 1.39 12.34
C ALA A 149 -14.48 2.71 12.34
N ALA A 150 -13.16 2.64 12.23
CA ALA A 150 -12.31 3.82 12.14
C ALA A 150 -12.60 4.65 10.87
N SER A 151 -12.86 4.00 9.73
CA SER A 151 -13.30 4.68 8.52
C SER A 151 -14.65 5.37 8.71
N ALA A 152 -15.66 4.68 9.25
CA ALA A 152 -17.01 5.19 9.41
C ALA A 152 -17.09 6.45 10.30
N VAL A 153 -16.27 6.52 11.36
CA VAL A 153 -16.18 7.72 12.22
C VAL A 153 -15.64 8.93 11.47
N ARG A 154 -14.73 8.73 10.51
CA ARG A 154 -14.03 9.81 9.81
C ARG A 154 -14.70 10.17 8.47
N ARG A 155 -15.19 9.18 7.74
CA ARG A 155 -15.83 9.29 6.43
C ARG A 155 -16.93 8.23 6.26
N PRO A 156 -18.16 8.53 6.68
CA PRO A 156 -19.30 7.64 6.43
C PRO A 156 -19.44 7.35 4.92
N GLY A 157 -19.40 6.06 4.54
CA GLY A 157 -19.60 5.61 3.16
C GLY A 157 -18.36 5.58 2.26
N ALA A 158 -17.18 6.00 2.73
CA ALA A 158 -15.94 5.90 1.96
C ALA A 158 -15.20 4.58 2.25
N LEU A 159 -14.49 4.07 1.24
CA LEU A 159 -13.59 2.93 1.38
C LEU A 159 -12.45 3.27 2.36
N PRO A 160 -12.21 2.44 3.39
CA PRO A 160 -11.01 2.54 4.21
C PRO A 160 -9.70 2.55 3.41
N ALA A 161 -8.70 3.25 3.92
CA ALA A 161 -7.33 3.29 3.44
C ALA A 161 -6.66 1.92 3.22
N LEU A 162 -7.08 0.89 3.93
CA LEU A 162 -6.63 -0.49 3.68
C LEU A 162 -6.83 -0.91 2.20
N PHE A 163 -7.82 -0.32 1.52
CA PHE A 163 -8.15 -0.56 0.12
C PHE A 163 -7.37 0.34 -0.86
N ALA A 164 -6.74 1.41 -0.34
CA ALA A 164 -5.92 2.32 -1.13
C ALA A 164 -4.68 1.61 -1.67
N GLU A 165 -3.91 0.94 -0.81
CA GLU A 165 -2.69 0.18 -1.16
C GLU A 165 -2.88 -0.81 -2.32
N THR A 166 -4.13 -1.21 -2.57
CA THR A 166 -4.48 -2.29 -3.50
C THR A 166 -5.12 -1.82 -4.81
N SER A 167 -5.34 -0.51 -4.98
CA SER A 167 -5.71 0.07 -6.26
C SER A 167 -4.45 0.13 -7.15
N ALA A 168 -4.20 -0.95 -7.91
CA ALA A 168 -3.01 -1.11 -8.76
C ALA A 168 -2.81 -0.04 -9.86
N ALA A 169 -3.71 0.94 -9.98
CA ALA A 169 -3.51 2.07 -10.88
C ALA A 169 -2.69 3.13 -10.16
N CYS A 170 -1.45 3.34 -10.60
CA CYS A 170 -0.68 4.55 -10.33
C CYS A 170 -1.18 5.64 -11.30
N PRO A 171 -2.07 6.56 -10.87
CA PRO A 171 -2.61 7.56 -11.79
C PRO A 171 -1.53 8.53 -12.25
N VAL A 172 -1.80 9.28 -13.32
CA VAL A 172 -0.95 10.41 -13.69
C VAL A 172 -1.41 11.64 -12.91
N LEU A 173 -0.61 12.09 -11.95
CA LEU A 173 -0.85 13.33 -11.21
C LEU A 173 -0.09 14.48 -11.87
N GLN A 174 -0.61 15.69 -11.73
CA GLN A 174 -0.01 16.87 -12.32
C GLN A 174 0.02 18.01 -11.33
N THR A 175 1.13 18.73 -11.36
CA THR A 175 1.33 19.96 -10.59
C THR A 175 1.59 21.13 -11.54
N GLU A 176 2.00 22.28 -11.03
CA GLU A 176 2.33 23.43 -11.89
C GLU A 176 3.51 23.08 -12.80
N ARG A 177 4.53 22.41 -12.27
CA ARG A 177 5.81 22.17 -12.96
C ARG A 177 6.12 20.70 -13.22
N LEU A 178 5.42 19.78 -12.57
CA LEU A 178 5.75 18.35 -12.59
C LEU A 178 4.60 17.50 -13.10
N VAL A 179 4.95 16.38 -13.74
CA VAL A 179 4.09 15.23 -13.97
C VAL A 179 4.58 14.10 -13.07
N LEU A 180 3.67 13.48 -12.32
CA LEU A 180 3.97 12.31 -11.50
C LEU A 180 3.25 11.12 -12.13
N ARG A 181 3.99 10.10 -12.55
CA ARG A 181 3.45 8.88 -13.18
C ARG A 181 4.24 7.66 -12.75
N ALA A 182 3.74 6.47 -13.02
CA ALA A 182 4.52 5.24 -12.87
C ALA A 182 5.86 5.36 -13.61
N ILE A 183 6.93 4.84 -12.99
CA ILE A 183 8.23 4.71 -13.65
C ILE A 183 8.17 3.44 -14.49
N GLU A 184 8.48 3.57 -15.78
CA GLU A 184 8.47 2.47 -16.73
C GLU A 184 9.91 1.93 -16.92
N PRO A 185 10.09 0.69 -17.39
CA PRO A 185 11.42 0.13 -17.65
C PRO A 185 12.30 1.01 -18.56
N GLU A 186 11.68 1.79 -19.44
CA GLU A 186 12.32 2.74 -20.36
C GLU A 186 12.95 3.94 -19.63
N ASP A 187 12.47 4.28 -18.43
CA ASP A 187 13.02 5.37 -17.60
C ASP A 187 14.31 4.94 -16.86
N ALA A 188 14.80 3.70 -17.05
CA ALA A 188 15.94 3.16 -16.31
C ALA A 188 17.23 3.97 -16.44
N GLU A 189 17.49 4.58 -17.59
CA GLU A 189 18.67 5.42 -17.80
C GLU A 189 18.58 6.71 -16.97
N ASP A 190 17.41 7.34 -16.90
CA ASP A 190 17.17 8.52 -16.08
C ASP A 190 17.27 8.19 -14.58
N VAL A 191 16.69 7.05 -14.17
CA VAL A 191 16.78 6.57 -12.79
C VAL A 191 18.24 6.29 -12.41
N PHE A 192 18.99 5.63 -13.29
CA PHE A 192 20.42 5.40 -13.09
C PHE A 192 21.21 6.72 -13.01
N ALA A 193 20.87 7.72 -13.82
CA ALA A 193 21.56 9.00 -13.84
C ALA A 193 21.53 9.70 -12.47
N TYR A 194 20.42 9.63 -11.73
CA TYR A 194 20.35 10.23 -10.41
C TYR A 194 20.72 9.27 -9.27
N CYS A 195 20.45 7.96 -9.40
CA CYS A 195 20.78 6.98 -8.35
C CYS A 195 22.27 6.61 -8.28
N SER A 196 23.05 6.94 -9.31
CA SER A 196 24.51 6.78 -9.31
C SER A 196 25.25 7.94 -8.62
N ASP A 197 24.55 9.03 -8.25
CA ASP A 197 25.15 10.10 -7.45
C ASP A 197 25.26 9.67 -5.97
N PRO A 198 26.47 9.68 -5.39
CA PRO A 198 26.70 9.16 -4.03
C PRO A 198 25.97 9.94 -2.94
N ASP A 199 25.59 11.19 -3.20
CA ASP A 199 24.90 12.03 -2.21
C ASP A 199 23.39 11.81 -2.19
N VAL A 200 22.82 11.12 -3.19
CA VAL A 200 21.36 10.90 -3.26
C VAL A 200 20.94 9.71 -2.41
N GLY A 201 21.59 8.56 -2.60
CA GLY A 201 21.20 7.32 -1.92
C GLY A 201 21.46 7.34 -0.41
N ALA A 202 22.57 7.94 0.03
CA ALA A 202 22.94 8.03 1.44
C ALA A 202 21.90 8.78 2.28
N ASP A 203 21.32 9.87 1.73
CA ASP A 203 20.28 10.67 2.38
C ASP A 203 18.92 9.95 2.46
N ALA A 204 18.73 8.89 1.66
CA ALA A 204 17.49 8.13 1.51
C ALA A 204 17.60 6.65 1.95
N GLY A 205 18.76 6.22 2.46
CA GLY A 205 18.93 4.92 3.10
C GLY A 205 19.24 3.74 2.17
N TRP A 206 19.63 3.97 0.92
CA TRP A 206 19.94 2.92 -0.05
C TRP A 206 21.32 3.08 -0.70
N PRO A 207 21.94 1.97 -1.14
CA PRO A 207 23.29 1.99 -1.71
C PRO A 207 23.30 2.57 -3.13
N VAL A 208 24.35 3.33 -3.46
CA VAL A 208 24.56 3.91 -4.80
C VAL A 208 24.44 2.85 -5.89
N HIS A 209 23.65 3.14 -6.92
CA HIS A 209 23.53 2.25 -8.08
C HIS A 209 24.83 2.31 -8.88
N ARG A 210 25.41 1.14 -9.14
CA ARG A 210 26.71 1.00 -9.83
C ARG A 210 26.54 0.62 -11.29
N THR A 211 25.43 -0.05 -11.61
CA THR A 211 25.10 -0.52 -12.95
C THR A 211 23.67 -0.12 -13.32
N LEU A 212 23.38 -0.10 -14.62
CA LEU A 212 22.01 0.10 -15.11
C LEU A 212 21.07 -1.02 -14.63
N ASP A 213 21.59 -2.23 -14.43
CA ASP A 213 20.82 -3.35 -13.93
C ASP A 213 20.40 -3.15 -12.45
N ASP A 214 21.20 -2.45 -11.65
CA ASP A 214 20.79 -2.05 -10.28
C ASP A 214 19.54 -1.15 -10.34
N SER A 215 19.48 -0.22 -11.30
CA SER A 215 18.30 0.63 -11.52
C SER A 215 17.10 -0.13 -12.06
N ARG A 216 17.30 -1.08 -12.97
CA ARG A 216 16.21 -1.94 -13.47
C ARG A 216 15.61 -2.76 -12.33
N ALA A 217 16.46 -3.37 -11.49
CA ALA A 217 16.01 -4.09 -10.31
C ALA A 217 15.25 -3.18 -9.32
N PHE A 218 15.71 -1.95 -9.12
CA PHE A 218 14.98 -0.96 -8.32
C PHE A 218 13.62 -0.60 -8.91
N ILE A 219 13.52 -0.40 -10.23
CA ILE A 219 12.24 -0.10 -10.89
C ILE A 219 11.27 -1.28 -10.70
N GLU A 220 11.74 -2.51 -10.94
CA GLU A 220 10.94 -3.72 -10.78
C GLU A 220 10.47 -3.93 -9.33
N ALA A 221 11.33 -3.64 -8.34
CA ALA A 221 11.05 -3.91 -6.93
C ALA A 221 10.35 -2.77 -6.17
N VAL A 222 10.60 -1.51 -6.54
CA VAL A 222 10.16 -0.33 -5.77
C VAL A 222 9.25 0.57 -6.60
N ALA A 223 9.55 0.81 -7.87
CA ALA A 223 8.74 1.71 -8.67
C ALA A 223 7.43 1.08 -9.17
N CYS A 224 7.34 -0.24 -9.14
CA CYS A 224 6.11 -1.00 -9.35
C CYS A 224 5.21 -1.07 -8.11
N GLU A 225 5.66 -0.57 -6.95
CA GLU A 225 4.80 -0.48 -5.76
C GLU A 225 3.61 0.46 -6.06
N PRO A 226 2.38 0.09 -5.68
CA PRO A 226 1.23 0.98 -5.78
C PRO A 226 1.51 2.32 -5.08
N HIS A 227 1.17 3.44 -5.72
CA HIS A 227 1.32 4.80 -5.19
C HIS A 227 2.75 5.32 -5.07
N VAL A 228 3.70 4.70 -5.77
CA VAL A 228 5.02 5.26 -6.03
C VAL A 228 5.04 5.87 -7.44
N PHE A 229 5.48 7.12 -7.52
CA PHE A 229 5.50 7.91 -8.75
C PHE A 229 6.93 8.34 -9.06
N GLY A 230 7.31 8.24 -10.33
CA GLY A 230 8.43 9.01 -10.88
C GLY A 230 8.08 10.48 -10.93
N VAL A 231 9.08 11.33 -10.71
CA VAL A 231 8.94 12.79 -10.78
C VAL A 231 9.53 13.26 -12.10
N PHE A 232 8.71 13.87 -12.95
CA PHE A 232 9.14 14.35 -14.26
C PHE A 232 8.86 15.85 -14.41
N GLU A 233 9.80 16.61 -14.95
CA GLU A 233 9.56 18.03 -15.27
C GLU A 233 8.62 18.15 -16.47
N LYS A 234 7.66 19.08 -16.42
CA LYS A 234 6.81 19.42 -17.57
C LYS A 234 7.63 20.12 -18.63
N LEU A 235 7.56 19.65 -19.88
CA LEU A 235 8.08 20.39 -21.02
C LEU A 235 6.99 21.33 -21.54
N SER A 236 7.32 22.60 -21.73
CA SER A 236 6.38 23.54 -22.34
C SER A 236 6.12 23.13 -23.80
N ALA A 237 4.87 23.25 -24.25
CA ALA A 237 4.47 23.04 -25.64
C ALA A 237 5.03 24.11 -26.61
N THR A 238 5.94 24.98 -26.15
CA THR A 238 6.56 26.01 -26.97
C THR A 238 7.75 25.41 -27.71
N GLY A 239 7.48 24.79 -28.85
CA GLY A 239 8.48 24.72 -29.91
C GLY A 239 8.99 26.14 -30.19
N THR A 240 10.29 26.28 -30.41
CA THR A 240 10.99 27.54 -30.71
C THR A 240 10.58 28.20 -32.02
N ASP A 241 9.56 27.70 -32.70
CA ASP A 241 9.15 28.15 -34.02
C ASP A 241 7.68 28.58 -33.92
N GLY A 242 7.45 29.89 -33.87
CA GLY A 242 6.17 30.54 -33.55
C GLY A 242 5.03 30.34 -34.56
N THR A 243 4.72 29.10 -34.95
CA THR A 243 3.48 28.77 -35.65
C THR A 243 2.53 28.12 -34.66
N ALA A 244 1.65 28.93 -34.10
CA ALA A 244 0.49 28.46 -33.35
C ALA A 244 -0.40 27.61 -34.27
N GLY A 245 -0.27 26.29 -34.17
CA GLY A 245 -1.18 25.33 -34.77
C GLY A 245 -2.48 25.31 -33.97
N SER A 246 -3.52 25.88 -34.56
CA SER A 246 -4.90 25.75 -34.09
C SER A 246 -5.41 24.36 -34.43
N ASP A 247 -5.24 23.37 -33.55
CA ASP A 247 -6.03 22.14 -33.58
C ASP A 247 -6.12 21.57 -32.16
N GLY A 248 -7.34 21.59 -31.62
CA GLY A 248 -7.70 21.15 -30.26
C GLY A 248 -7.70 19.64 -30.07
N ALA A 249 -6.61 18.96 -30.40
CA ALA A 249 -6.34 17.61 -29.91
C ALA A 249 -5.67 17.72 -28.54
N ALA A 250 -6.13 16.92 -27.57
CA ALA A 250 -5.50 16.83 -26.25
C ALA A 250 -3.99 16.62 -26.40
N SER A 251 -3.22 17.68 -26.14
CA SER A 251 -1.76 17.68 -26.20
C SER A 251 -1.24 16.49 -25.41
N GLU A 252 -0.55 15.55 -26.06
CA GLU A 252 0.25 14.54 -25.37
C GLU A 252 1.09 15.24 -24.29
N LEU A 253 0.99 14.78 -23.05
CA LEU A 253 1.76 15.32 -21.93
C LEU A 253 3.23 15.00 -22.17
N ARG A 254 3.99 15.99 -22.62
CA ARG A 254 5.44 15.85 -22.83
C ARG A 254 6.17 16.10 -21.52
N THR A 255 6.92 15.10 -21.10
CA THR A 255 7.76 15.15 -19.90
C THR A 255 9.23 15.22 -20.26
N GLY A 256 10.03 15.85 -19.40
CA GLY A 256 11.48 15.70 -19.38
C GLY A 256 11.90 14.36 -18.77
N PRO A 257 13.19 14.18 -18.44
CA PRO A 257 13.67 12.95 -17.82
C PRO A 257 13.08 12.72 -16.42
N CYS A 258 13.11 11.48 -15.96
CA CYS A 258 12.80 11.14 -14.57
C CYS A 258 13.86 11.72 -13.63
N ILE A 259 13.48 12.69 -12.79
CA ILE A 259 14.38 13.39 -11.88
C ILE A 259 14.22 12.98 -10.41
N GLY A 260 13.49 11.90 -10.13
CA GLY A 260 13.30 11.40 -8.77
C GLY A 260 12.10 10.50 -8.61
N SER A 261 11.78 10.16 -7.37
CA SER A 261 10.60 9.39 -7.01
C SER A 261 9.93 9.94 -5.76
N VAL A 262 8.62 9.79 -5.66
CA VAL A 262 7.83 10.15 -4.48
C VAL A 262 6.67 9.18 -4.36
N GLY A 263 6.30 8.76 -3.15
CA GLY A 263 5.20 7.83 -3.01
C GLY A 263 4.72 7.63 -1.58
N LEU A 264 3.64 6.86 -1.47
CA LEU A 264 3.06 6.42 -0.21
C LEU A 264 3.28 4.92 -0.06
N ILE A 265 4.15 4.54 0.86
CA ILE A 265 4.56 3.15 1.11
C ILE A 265 4.10 2.69 2.50
N PRO A 266 4.02 1.37 2.77
CA PRO A 266 3.77 0.88 4.12
C PRO A 266 4.79 1.43 5.12
N ASP A 267 4.31 1.92 6.25
CA ASP A 267 5.17 2.38 7.35
C ASP A 267 5.64 1.16 8.17
N PRO A 268 6.94 0.80 8.14
CA PRO A 268 7.44 -0.38 8.85
C PRO A 268 7.32 -0.26 10.38
N GLN A 269 7.17 0.94 10.91
CA GLN A 269 7.11 1.23 12.35
C GLN A 269 5.68 1.41 12.85
N ARG A 270 4.71 1.58 11.95
CA ARG A 270 3.31 1.88 12.30
C ARG A 270 2.37 0.76 11.86
N ARG A 271 1.72 0.14 12.84
CA ARG A 271 0.68 -0.88 12.61
C ARG A 271 -0.71 -0.31 12.26
N ASN A 272 -0.81 1.00 12.07
CA ASN A 272 -2.04 1.66 11.66
C ASN A 272 -2.27 1.37 10.18
N VAL A 273 -3.16 0.43 9.91
CA VAL A 273 -3.63 0.02 8.58
C VAL A 273 -4.29 1.14 7.76
N ASP A 274 -4.54 2.30 8.38
CA ASP A 274 -5.10 3.48 7.76
C ASP A 274 -4.08 4.62 7.57
N ALA A 275 -2.80 4.28 7.67
CA ALA A 275 -1.69 5.18 7.43
C ALA A 275 -0.72 4.58 6.42
N LEU A 276 -0.18 5.46 5.57
CA LEU A 276 1.00 5.20 4.75
C LEU A 276 2.08 6.22 5.07
N MET A 277 3.32 5.86 4.77
CA MET A 277 4.47 6.72 4.92
C MET A 277 4.81 7.37 3.58
N LEU A 278 4.96 8.69 3.58
CA LEU A 278 5.53 9.44 2.47
C LEU A 278 7.04 9.17 2.41
N GLY A 279 7.51 8.66 1.27
CA GLY A 279 8.91 8.50 0.95
C GLY A 279 9.25 9.22 -0.36
N TYR A 280 10.48 9.72 -0.49
CA TYR A 280 10.92 10.36 -1.72
C TYR A 280 12.44 10.42 -1.89
N SER A 281 12.86 10.57 -3.14
CA SER A 281 14.22 10.89 -3.57
C SER A 281 14.18 11.87 -4.75
N LEU A 282 15.18 12.72 -4.88
CA LEU A 282 15.26 13.69 -5.98
C LEU A 282 16.69 13.79 -6.47
N ALA A 283 16.87 13.92 -7.78
CA ALA A 283 18.16 14.16 -8.41
C ALA A 283 18.81 15.43 -7.85
N LYS A 284 20.10 15.33 -7.56
CA LYS A 284 20.88 16.43 -6.97
C LYS A 284 20.79 17.76 -7.74
N PRO A 285 20.81 17.79 -9.10
CA PRO A 285 20.63 19.03 -9.85
C PRO A 285 19.27 19.72 -9.63
N ALA A 286 18.26 18.97 -9.19
CA ALA A 286 16.91 19.46 -8.94
C ALA A 286 16.68 19.93 -7.48
N TRP A 287 17.67 19.77 -6.59
CA TRP A 287 17.58 20.21 -5.20
C TRP A 287 17.43 21.73 -5.07
N GLY A 288 16.74 22.17 -4.01
CA GLY A 288 16.57 23.59 -3.71
C GLY A 288 15.56 24.34 -4.59
N ARG A 289 14.98 23.69 -5.62
CA ARG A 289 13.99 24.28 -6.54
C ARG A 289 12.53 24.17 -6.08
N GLY A 290 12.31 23.55 -4.93
CA GLY A 290 10.98 23.31 -4.35
C GLY A 290 10.19 22.16 -4.99
N TYR A 291 10.77 21.42 -5.96
CA TYR A 291 10.09 20.33 -6.66
C TYR A 291 9.60 19.24 -5.71
N MET A 292 10.41 18.79 -4.75
CA MET A 292 9.96 17.73 -3.85
C MET A 292 8.84 18.19 -2.91
N THR A 293 8.83 19.46 -2.48
CA THR A 293 7.71 20.00 -1.70
C THR A 293 6.42 20.06 -2.54
N GLU A 294 6.52 20.46 -3.80
CA GLU A 294 5.39 20.47 -4.75
C GLU A 294 4.85 19.05 -5.00
N ALA A 295 5.73 18.11 -5.33
CA ALA A 295 5.36 16.72 -5.58
C ALA A 295 4.77 16.06 -4.33
N SER A 296 5.39 16.27 -3.16
CA SER A 296 4.90 15.73 -1.89
C SER A 296 3.50 16.25 -1.55
N ARG A 297 3.21 17.53 -1.77
CA ARG A 297 1.86 18.09 -1.53
C ARG A 297 0.80 17.46 -2.41
N GLU A 298 1.12 17.18 -3.67
CA GLU A 298 0.21 16.51 -4.59
C GLU A 298 -0.02 15.05 -4.21
N VAL A 299 1.05 14.33 -3.81
CA VAL A 299 0.92 12.95 -3.31
C VAL A 299 0.16 12.90 -1.97
N ILE A 300 0.30 13.91 -1.11
CA ILE A 300 -0.48 14.05 0.13
C ILE A 300 -1.95 14.29 -0.19
N ARG A 301 -2.26 15.19 -1.14
CA ARG A 301 -3.63 15.43 -1.62
C ARG A 301 -4.22 14.12 -2.14
N TYR A 302 -3.52 13.43 -3.02
CA TYR A 302 -3.88 12.10 -3.52
C TYR A 302 -4.15 11.11 -2.38
N GLY A 303 -3.25 11.04 -1.39
CA GLY A 303 -3.38 10.20 -0.20
C GLY A 303 -4.66 10.48 0.61
N PHE A 304 -5.01 11.74 0.83
CA PHE A 304 -6.19 12.09 1.62
C PHE A 304 -7.50 12.10 0.82
N GLU A 305 -7.48 12.54 -0.43
CA GLU A 305 -8.67 12.68 -1.26
C GLU A 305 -9.06 11.35 -1.89
N GLU A 306 -8.12 10.73 -2.61
CA GLU A 306 -8.37 9.57 -3.47
C GLU A 306 -8.15 8.26 -2.73
N LEU A 307 -7.07 8.16 -1.94
CA LEU A 307 -6.78 6.99 -1.10
C LEU A 307 -7.51 7.01 0.26
N ALA A 308 -8.13 8.13 0.60
CA ALA A 308 -8.91 8.28 1.83
C ALA A 308 -8.14 7.98 3.13
N LEU A 309 -6.81 8.14 3.15
CA LEU A 309 -6.00 7.92 4.35
C LEU A 309 -6.47 8.78 5.53
N GLY A 310 -6.35 8.26 6.75
CA GLY A 310 -6.57 9.05 7.97
C GLY A 310 -5.31 9.77 8.45
N LEU A 311 -4.14 9.23 8.13
CA LEU A 311 -2.84 9.76 8.51
C LEU A 311 -1.79 9.44 7.44
N ILE A 312 -0.87 10.37 7.21
CA ILE A 312 0.35 10.12 6.45
C ILE A 312 1.54 10.34 7.39
N SER A 313 2.44 9.37 7.50
CA SER A 313 3.69 9.52 8.26
C SER A 313 4.84 9.89 7.33
N CYS A 314 5.94 10.37 7.90
CA CYS A 314 7.19 10.56 7.16
C CYS A 314 8.35 10.52 8.16
N THR A 315 9.50 10.02 7.72
CA THR A 315 10.71 9.93 8.54
C THR A 315 11.92 10.47 7.78
N HIS A 316 12.94 10.87 8.53
CA HIS A 316 14.24 11.20 7.94
C HIS A 316 15.38 10.95 8.94
N TYR A 317 16.58 10.66 8.44
CA TYR A 317 17.78 10.64 9.28
C TYR A 317 18.07 12.01 9.88
N LEU A 318 18.55 12.07 11.12
CA LEU A 318 18.74 13.33 11.85
C LEU A 318 19.67 14.33 11.13
N PHE A 319 20.62 13.86 10.33
CA PHE A 319 21.53 14.73 9.55
C PHE A 319 20.88 15.30 8.28
N ASN A 320 19.76 14.74 7.81
CA ASN A 320 19.12 15.14 6.57
C ASN A 320 18.17 16.34 6.77
N ASP A 321 18.78 17.51 6.97
CA ASP A 321 18.08 18.79 7.12
C ASP A 321 17.26 19.20 5.88
N ARG A 322 17.61 18.67 4.70
CA ARG A 322 16.85 18.94 3.47
C ARG A 322 15.48 18.27 3.54
N SER A 323 15.43 17.01 3.94
CA SER A 323 14.19 16.27 4.14
C SER A 323 13.34 16.90 5.24
N ARG A 324 13.94 17.24 6.40
CA ARG A 324 13.23 17.97 7.48
C ARG A 324 12.46 19.18 6.94
N ARG A 325 13.12 20.03 6.15
CA ARG A 325 12.49 21.24 5.58
C ARG A 325 11.35 20.93 4.61
N VAL A 326 11.41 19.82 3.87
CA VAL A 326 10.30 19.40 2.99
C VAL A 326 9.11 18.96 3.83
N ILE A 327 9.35 18.11 4.84
CA ILE A 327 8.35 17.59 5.77
C ILE A 327 7.61 18.74 6.48
N GLU A 328 8.36 19.68 7.09
CA GLU A 328 7.79 20.84 7.77
C GLU A 328 6.98 21.74 6.82
N LYS A 329 7.46 21.98 5.59
CA LYS A 329 6.72 22.75 4.57
C LYS A 329 5.44 22.07 4.08
N CYS A 330 5.35 20.74 4.23
CA CYS A 330 4.14 19.99 3.94
C CYS A 330 3.16 19.97 5.12
N GLY A 331 3.51 20.61 6.24
CA GLY A 331 2.63 20.77 7.40
C GLY A 331 2.62 19.60 8.37
N PHE A 332 3.58 18.68 8.25
CA PHE A 332 3.71 17.57 9.18
C PHE A 332 4.11 18.05 10.58
N GLU A 333 3.59 17.37 11.59
CA GLU A 333 3.92 17.55 13.00
C GLU A 333 4.96 16.53 13.44
N ARG A 334 5.89 16.95 14.30
CA ARG A 334 6.95 16.07 14.81
C ARG A 334 6.40 15.15 15.89
N GLU A 335 6.59 13.85 15.72
CA GLU A 335 6.14 12.81 16.66
C GLU A 335 7.24 12.46 17.67
N GLY A 336 8.48 12.31 17.19
CA GLY A 336 9.58 11.88 18.06
C GLY A 336 10.86 11.51 17.30
N VAL A 337 11.70 10.71 17.98
CA VAL A 337 12.90 10.10 17.41
C VAL A 337 12.91 8.63 17.79
N ILE A 338 13.17 7.77 16.80
CA ILE A 338 13.46 6.37 17.03
C ILE A 338 14.98 6.22 17.00
N HIS A 339 15.54 5.88 18.16
CA HIS A 339 16.98 5.73 18.32
C HIS A 339 17.46 4.37 17.79
N ALA A 340 18.62 4.35 17.14
CA ALA A 340 19.23 3.16 16.55
C ALA A 340 18.24 2.38 15.66
N ALA A 341 17.54 3.08 14.78
CA ALA A 341 16.48 2.53 13.95
C ALA A 341 17.01 1.65 12.81
N GLU A 342 18.08 2.07 12.15
CA GLU A 342 18.59 1.42 10.93
C GLU A 342 20.12 1.38 10.88
N PRO A 343 20.75 0.34 10.32
CA PRO A 343 22.18 0.31 10.11
C PRO A 343 22.57 1.13 8.86
N ALA A 344 23.60 1.97 8.99
CA ALA A 344 24.29 2.58 7.86
C ALA A 344 25.27 1.57 7.21
N PRO A 345 25.73 1.83 5.97
CA PRO A 345 26.68 0.95 5.27
C PRO A 345 28.00 0.71 6.01
N ASP A 346 28.40 1.62 6.90
CA ASP A 346 29.60 1.51 7.73
C ASP A 346 29.38 0.74 9.05
N GLY A 347 28.16 0.24 9.29
CA GLY A 347 27.77 -0.52 10.48
C GLY A 347 27.35 0.34 11.67
N THR A 348 27.36 1.68 11.55
CA THR A 348 26.80 2.55 12.59
C THR A 348 25.26 2.48 12.58
N MET A 349 24.62 2.63 13.73
CA MET A 349 23.16 2.70 13.81
C MET A 349 22.69 4.15 13.72
N GLN A 350 21.74 4.41 12.84
CA GLN A 350 21.17 5.73 12.55
C GLN A 350 19.86 5.94 13.29
N ASP A 351 19.66 7.17 13.75
CA ASP A 351 18.41 7.62 14.36
C ASP A 351 17.48 8.19 13.29
N LEU A 352 16.17 7.95 13.45
CA LEU A 352 15.13 8.49 12.57
C LEU A 352 14.25 9.48 13.33
N ALA A 353 14.17 10.72 12.85
CA ALA A 353 13.12 11.63 13.29
C ALA A 353 11.80 11.25 12.61
N THR A 354 10.73 11.18 13.39
CA THR A 354 9.41 10.74 12.93
C THR A 354 8.41 11.88 12.95
N TYR A 355 7.56 11.92 11.93
CA TYR A 355 6.54 12.93 11.72
C TYR A 355 5.23 12.31 11.26
N TYR A 356 4.13 13.02 11.50
CA TYR A 356 2.80 12.65 11.01
C TYR A 356 2.02 13.87 10.53
N LEU A 357 1.11 13.63 9.60
CA LEU A 357 0.10 14.58 9.15
C LEU A 357 -1.25 13.87 9.22
N THR A 358 -2.17 14.40 10.02
CA THR A 358 -3.54 13.86 10.06
C THR A 358 -4.37 14.48 8.96
N ARG A 359 -5.36 13.74 8.49
CA ARG A 359 -6.38 14.28 7.59
C ARG A 359 -7.03 15.55 8.14
N ALA A 360 -7.39 15.54 9.42
CA ALA A 360 -8.10 16.65 10.06
C ALA A 360 -7.26 17.95 10.07
N SER A 361 -5.96 17.85 10.38
CA SER A 361 -5.06 19.01 10.33
C SER A 361 -4.81 19.49 8.90
N TRP A 362 -4.72 18.58 7.94
CA TRP A 362 -4.61 18.93 6.51
C TRP A 362 -5.85 19.64 5.97
N GLU A 363 -7.06 19.17 6.31
CA GLU A 363 -8.34 19.81 5.93
C GLU A 363 -8.50 21.18 6.59
N ALA A 364 -8.09 21.32 7.86
CA ALA A 364 -8.12 22.61 8.57
C ALA A 364 -7.21 23.65 7.90
N ALA A 365 -5.97 23.28 7.57
CA ALA A 365 -5.01 24.17 6.90
C ALA A 365 -5.47 24.58 5.49
N SER A 366 -6.14 23.67 4.77
CA SER A 366 -6.71 23.94 3.45
C SER A 366 -7.86 24.95 3.51
N HIS A 367 -8.73 24.83 4.52
CA HIS A 367 -9.82 25.80 4.74
C HIS A 367 -9.31 27.18 5.16
N GLU A 368 -8.27 27.25 5.99
CA GLU A 368 -7.66 28.52 6.40
C GLU A 368 -7.00 29.24 5.23
N SER A 369 -6.29 28.50 4.37
CA SER A 369 -5.69 29.04 3.14
C SER A 369 -6.74 29.60 2.17
N ALA A 370 -7.89 28.91 2.06
CA ALA A 370 -9.02 29.37 1.25
C ALA A 370 -9.71 30.63 1.82
N ARG A 371 -9.80 30.74 3.15
CA ARG A 371 -10.34 31.94 3.83
C ARG A 371 -9.42 33.15 3.74
N ASN A 372 -8.10 32.93 3.76
CA ASN A 372 -7.09 33.98 3.73
C ASN A 372 -6.70 34.46 2.32
N GLY A 373 -7.38 34.00 1.26
CA GLY A 373 -7.24 34.54 -0.10
C GLY A 373 -5.97 34.12 -0.84
N ALA A 374 -5.31 33.03 -0.47
CA ALA A 374 -4.16 32.51 -1.21
C ALA A 374 -4.63 31.70 -2.44
N ASN A 375 -4.82 32.41 -3.56
CA ASN A 375 -4.85 31.94 -4.96
C ASN A 375 -5.94 30.90 -5.37
N PRO A 376 -7.02 31.29 -6.08
CA PRO A 376 -8.10 30.40 -6.50
C PRO A 376 -7.79 29.46 -7.69
N LYS A 377 -6.53 29.26 -8.08
CA LYS A 377 -6.17 28.59 -9.35
C LYS A 377 -5.89 27.08 -9.29
N LEU A 378 -6.09 26.41 -8.16
CA LEU A 378 -5.89 24.95 -8.02
C LEU A 378 -7.18 24.11 -8.08
N ARG A 379 -8.32 24.72 -8.43
CA ARG A 379 -9.63 24.04 -8.52
C ARG A 379 -10.27 24.12 -9.91
N GLN A 380 -9.54 23.83 -10.99
CA GLN A 380 -10.15 23.60 -12.30
C GLN A 380 -9.31 22.62 -13.14
N SER A 381 -9.43 21.31 -12.90
CA SER A 381 -9.23 20.27 -13.93
C SER A 381 -9.57 18.89 -13.37
N THR A 382 -10.86 18.52 -13.34
CA THR A 382 -11.30 17.10 -13.33
C THR A 382 -12.82 16.89 -13.50
N GLN A 383 -13.60 17.93 -13.80
CA GLN A 383 -14.97 17.76 -14.28
C GLN A 383 -15.02 18.05 -15.77
N GLU A 384 -14.74 17.05 -16.61
CA GLU A 384 -15.22 16.94 -18.01
C GLU A 384 -14.62 15.69 -18.70
N VAL A 385 -14.90 14.49 -18.20
CA VAL A 385 -14.94 13.27 -19.05
C VAL A 385 -15.99 12.32 -18.45
N ARG A 386 -17.27 12.66 -18.59
CA ARG A 386 -18.40 11.72 -18.45
C ARG A 386 -19.68 12.39 -18.97
N ALA A 387 -19.75 12.51 -20.28
CA ALA A 387 -20.99 12.58 -21.05
C ALA A 387 -20.61 12.44 -22.53
N GLU A 388 -20.64 11.20 -23.03
CA GLU A 388 -21.35 10.78 -24.25
C GLU A 388 -21.21 9.27 -24.42
#